data_AF-A0A7S0XYF0-F1
#
_entry.id   AF-A0A7S0XYF0-F1
#
_cell.length_a   1.000
_cell.length_b   1.000
_cell.length_c   1.000
_cell.angle_alpha   90.00
_cell.angle_beta   90.00
_cell.angle_gamma   90.00
#
_symmetry.space_group_name_H-M   'P 1'
#
loop_
_entity.id
_entity.type
_entity.pdbx_description
1 polymer ?
#
loop_
_entity_poly.entity_id
_entity_poly.type
_entity_poly.pdbx_seq_one_letter_code
_entity_poly.pdbx_strand_id
1 'polypeptide(L)'
;RAQVLRGDKFDECSDLYSFGVVLWEMLTLEQPWRDVDPMQLPGIVGFQGRRLRLPPQAPPGCPRDYVALIADCWHHETSKRPKMKEVVERLGSMLIQAAKERQGGAHMGTV
;
A
#
# COMPACT_ATOMS: atom_id res chain seq x y z
N ARG A 1 1.98 31.12 -1.92
CA ARG A 1 2.33 29.73 -2.29
C ARG A 1 3.52 29.78 -3.25
N ALA A 2 4.74 29.61 -2.75
CA ALA A 2 5.97 29.70 -3.53
C ALA A 2 6.50 28.30 -3.87
N GLN A 3 5.81 27.56 -4.73
CA GLN A 3 6.19 26.20 -5.14
C GLN A 3 6.30 26.05 -6.66
N VAL A 4 7.00 26.98 -7.32
CA VAL A 4 7.25 26.92 -8.78
C VAL A 4 8.72 27.23 -9.16
N LEU A 5 9.60 27.61 -8.22
CA LEU A 5 10.90 28.21 -8.59
C LEU A 5 12.16 27.46 -8.18
N ARG A 6 12.07 26.19 -7.76
CA ARG A 6 13.24 25.31 -7.65
C ARG A 6 12.79 23.94 -8.12
N GLY A 7 13.50 23.35 -9.07
CA GLY A 7 13.27 22.00 -9.58
C GLY A 7 13.55 20.91 -8.53
N ASP A 8 13.03 21.09 -7.32
CA ASP A 8 13.03 20.09 -6.27
C ASP A 8 12.16 18.94 -6.76
N LYS A 9 12.77 17.77 -6.88
CA LYS A 9 12.12 16.52 -7.28
C LYS A 9 10.78 16.41 -6.55
N PHE A 10 9.69 16.25 -7.30
CA PHE A 10 8.46 15.68 -6.76
C PHE A 10 8.86 14.52 -5.86
N ASP A 11 8.49 14.57 -4.59
CA ASP A 11 8.83 13.53 -3.64
C ASP A 11 7.89 12.34 -3.88
N GLU A 12 8.08 11.66 -5.00
CA GLU A 12 7.35 10.43 -5.38
C GLU A 12 7.24 9.46 -4.18
N CYS A 13 8.24 9.48 -3.29
CA CYS A 13 8.27 8.77 -2.02
C CYS A 13 7.12 9.12 -1.03
N SER A 14 6.69 10.37 -0.94
CA SER A 14 5.58 10.82 -0.10
C SER A 14 4.23 10.43 -0.71
N ASP A 15 4.11 10.51 -2.03
CA ASP A 15 2.93 10.00 -2.76
C ASP A 15 2.79 8.49 -2.55
N LEU A 16 3.89 7.73 -2.60
CA LEU A 16 3.92 6.29 -2.33
C LEU A 16 3.50 5.94 -0.91
N TYR A 17 3.95 6.72 0.08
CA TYR A 17 3.50 6.53 1.45
C TYR A 17 1.98 6.69 1.56
N SER A 18 1.46 7.78 1.01
CA SER A 18 0.02 8.08 1.04
C SER A 18 -0.78 7.04 0.27
N PHE A 19 -0.26 6.55 -0.86
CA PHE A 19 -0.86 5.45 -1.60
C PHE A 19 -0.90 4.15 -0.79
N GLY A 20 0.18 3.82 -0.07
CA GLY A 20 0.20 2.69 0.87
C GLY A 20 -0.89 2.79 1.96
N VAL A 21 -1.15 4.00 2.47
CA VAL A 21 -2.27 4.24 3.41
C VAL A 21 -3.62 3.97 2.79
N VAL A 22 -3.86 4.39 1.53
CA VAL A 22 -5.10 4.09 0.81
C VAL A 22 -5.25 2.59 0.54
N LEU A 23 -4.18 1.90 0.14
CA LEU A 23 -4.19 0.44 -0.02
C LEU A 23 -4.53 -0.27 1.30
N TRP A 24 -4.01 0.21 2.43
CA TRP A 24 -4.36 -0.31 3.76
C TRP A 24 -5.82 -0.07 4.13
N GLU A 25 -6.35 1.11 3.84
CA GLU A 25 -7.76 1.45 4.07
C GLU A 25 -8.66 0.53 3.24
N MET A 26 -8.31 0.23 1.98
CA MET A 26 -9.04 -0.74 1.16
C MET A 26 -8.96 -2.16 1.69
N LEU A 27 -7.81 -2.56 2.27
CA LEU A 27 -7.61 -3.90 2.83
C LEU A 27 -8.43 -4.13 4.10
N THR A 28 -8.47 -3.11 4.97
CA THR A 28 -9.05 -3.22 6.32
C THR A 28 -10.47 -2.67 6.40
N LEU A 29 -10.84 -1.78 5.48
CA LEU A 29 -12.05 -0.96 5.53
C LEU A 29 -12.15 -0.12 6.81
N GLU A 30 -11.00 0.19 7.41
CA GLU A 30 -10.89 0.99 8.63
C GLU A 30 -10.35 2.39 8.36
N GLN A 31 -10.72 3.34 9.22
CA GLN A 31 -10.15 4.69 9.19
C GLN A 31 -8.68 4.65 9.63
N PRO A 32 -7.73 5.12 8.78
CA PRO A 32 -6.34 5.17 9.16
C PRO A 32 -6.14 6.19 10.29
N TRP A 33 -5.32 5.82 11.28
CA TRP A 33 -4.94 6.72 12.39
C TRP A 33 -6.14 7.27 13.20
N ARG A 34 -7.24 6.50 13.30
CA ARG A 34 -8.49 6.90 14.00
C ARG A 34 -8.28 7.59 15.35
N ASP A 35 -7.33 7.11 16.15
CA ASP A 35 -7.09 7.61 17.52
C ASP A 35 -5.95 8.63 17.62
N VAL A 36 -5.55 9.24 16.49
CA VAL A 36 -4.45 10.21 16.42
C VAL A 36 -4.99 11.57 16.00
N ASP A 37 -4.64 12.61 16.76
CA ASP A 37 -4.85 13.99 16.33
C ASP A 37 -4.07 14.26 15.03
N PRO A 38 -4.74 14.71 13.94
CA PRO A 38 -4.08 15.04 12.68
C PRO A 38 -2.90 16.00 12.81
N MET A 39 -2.91 16.91 13.80
CA MET A 39 -1.80 17.84 14.05
C MET A 39 -0.53 17.13 14.54
N GLN A 40 -0.67 15.98 15.21
CA GLN A 40 0.44 15.17 15.72
C GLN A 40 0.96 14.16 14.68
N LEU A 41 0.16 13.89 13.64
CA LEU A 41 0.43 12.81 12.69
C LEU A 41 1.79 12.93 11.99
N PRO A 42 2.25 14.10 11.49
CA PRO A 42 3.59 14.22 10.90
C PRO A 42 4.71 13.84 11.87
N GLY A 43 4.54 14.18 13.15
CA GLY A 43 5.41 13.78 14.26
C GLY A 43 5.54 12.26 14.38
N ILE A 44 4.39 11.61 14.47
CA ILE A 44 4.26 10.16 14.67
C ILE A 44 4.78 9.35 13.47
N VAL A 45 4.44 9.74 12.24
CA VAL A 45 4.81 8.97 11.05
C VAL A 45 6.24 9.25 10.58
N GLY A 46 6.67 10.51 10.69
CA GLY A 46 7.96 10.98 10.19
C GLY A 46 9.10 10.75 11.18
N PHE A 47 8.90 11.09 12.45
CA PHE A 47 9.98 11.05 13.45
C PHE A 47 9.94 9.78 14.29
N GLN A 48 8.76 9.37 14.75
CA GLN A 48 8.63 8.14 15.58
C GLN A 48 8.62 6.87 14.73
N GLY A 49 8.44 6.99 13.40
CA GLY A 49 8.37 5.83 12.53
C GLY A 49 7.19 4.90 12.89
N ARG A 50 6.06 5.44 13.37
CA ARG A 50 4.89 4.57 13.56
C ARG A 50 4.31 4.21 12.19
N ARG A 51 3.78 3.00 12.05
CA ARG A 51 3.01 2.54 10.87
C ARG A 51 1.68 1.94 11.30
N LEU A 52 0.72 1.90 10.37
CA LEU A 52 -0.56 1.21 10.59
C LEU A 52 -0.29 -0.29 10.71
N ARG A 53 -1.08 -0.96 11.56
CA ARG A 53 -0.94 -2.39 11.77
C ARG A 53 -1.45 -3.13 10.54
N LEU A 54 -0.60 -3.95 9.94
CA LEU A 54 -1.00 -4.87 8.88
C LEU A 54 -1.53 -6.18 9.49
N PRO A 55 -2.55 -6.80 8.87
CA PRO A 55 -2.88 -8.18 9.20
C PRO A 55 -1.70 -9.09 8.81
N PRO A 56 -1.45 -10.18 9.56
CA PRO A 56 -0.33 -11.09 9.29
C PRO A 56 -0.43 -11.80 7.93
N GLN A 57 -1.65 -11.96 7.41
CA GLN A 57 -1.92 -12.47 6.07
C GLN A 57 -3.04 -11.68 5.40
N ALA A 58 -3.06 -11.71 4.07
CA ALA A 58 -4.16 -11.17 3.28
C ALA A 58 -5.47 -11.94 3.55
N PRO A 59 -6.62 -11.27 3.65
CA PRO A 59 -7.92 -11.93 3.78
C PRO A 59 -8.25 -12.86 2.60
N PRO A 60 -9.17 -13.83 2.76
CA PRO A 60 -9.64 -14.65 1.65
C PRO A 60 -10.12 -13.79 0.47
N GLY A 61 -9.69 -14.15 -0.74
CA GLY A 61 -10.03 -13.41 -1.97
C GLY A 61 -9.15 -12.18 -2.24
N CYS A 62 -8.22 -11.84 -1.33
CA CYS A 62 -7.18 -10.84 -1.56
C CYS A 62 -5.88 -11.52 -2.02
N PRO A 63 -5.13 -10.96 -3.00
CA PRO A 63 -3.84 -11.49 -3.40
C PRO A 63 -2.86 -11.58 -2.22
N ARG A 64 -2.13 -12.69 -2.11
CA ARG A 64 -1.19 -12.95 -0.98
C ARG A 64 -0.14 -11.84 -0.81
N ASP A 65 0.32 -11.26 -1.92
CA ASP A 65 1.40 -10.27 -1.92
C ASP A 65 0.91 -8.85 -1.60
N TYR A 66 -0.41 -8.64 -1.44
CA TYR A 66 -1.00 -7.31 -1.23
C TYR A 66 -0.53 -6.65 0.06
N VAL A 67 -0.44 -7.43 1.14
CA VAL A 67 0.08 -6.97 2.44
C VAL A 67 1.54 -6.53 2.33
N ALA A 68 2.37 -7.30 1.62
CA ALA A 68 3.76 -6.95 1.40
C ALA A 68 3.90 -5.67 0.57
N LEU A 69 3.08 -5.49 -0.48
CA LEU A 69 3.07 -4.26 -1.27
C LEU A 69 2.76 -3.02 -0.41
N ILE A 70 1.75 -3.11 0.46
CA ILE A 70 1.42 -2.02 1.39
C ILE A 70 2.63 -1.72 2.29
N ALA A 71 3.27 -2.76 2.84
CA ALA A 71 4.45 -2.62 3.69
C ALA A 71 5.60 -1.88 2.99
N ASP A 72 5.83 -2.17 1.72
CA ASP A 72 6.89 -1.55 0.92
C ASP A 72 6.58 -0.09 0.60
N CYS A 73 5.34 0.24 0.26
CA CYS A 73 4.90 1.61 -0.09
C CYS A 73 5.17 2.63 1.02
N TRP A 74 5.09 2.22 2.29
CA TRP A 74 5.34 3.09 3.44
C TRP A 74 6.60 2.71 4.23
N HIS A 75 7.57 2.07 3.59
CA HIS A 75 8.84 1.69 4.24
C HIS A 75 9.51 2.91 4.95
N HIS A 76 10.18 2.66 6.08
CA HIS A 76 10.87 3.69 6.87
C HIS A 76 11.90 4.45 6.03
N GLU A 77 12.84 3.69 5.45
CA GLU A 77 13.78 4.21 4.47
C GLU A 77 13.05 4.55 3.18
N THR A 78 13.05 5.83 2.80
CA THR A 78 12.39 6.34 1.59
C THR A 78 12.96 5.72 0.32
N SER A 79 14.27 5.42 0.30
CA SER A 79 14.95 4.76 -0.81
C SER A 79 14.53 3.32 -1.05
N LYS A 80 13.91 2.67 -0.06
CA LYS A 80 13.38 1.30 -0.17
C LYS A 80 11.91 1.26 -0.62
N ARG A 81 11.26 2.42 -0.75
CA ARG A 81 9.90 2.47 -1.28
C ARG A 81 9.94 2.16 -2.78
N PRO A 82 9.04 1.31 -3.28
CA PRO A 82 8.98 0.96 -4.71
C PRO A 82 8.59 2.19 -5.51
N LYS A 83 8.99 2.30 -6.77
CA LYS A 83 8.49 3.38 -7.64
C LYS A 83 7.03 3.16 -7.98
N MET A 84 6.28 4.21 -8.35
CA MET A 84 4.86 4.05 -8.69
C MET A 84 4.65 3.06 -9.85
N LYS A 85 5.57 3.05 -10.83
CA LYS A 85 5.58 2.07 -11.93
C LYS A 85 5.61 0.63 -11.41
N GLU A 86 6.47 0.34 -10.43
CA GLU A 86 6.60 -0.99 -9.84
C GLU A 86 5.35 -1.38 -9.06
N VAL A 87 4.74 -0.45 -8.33
CA VAL A 87 3.47 -0.66 -7.63
C VAL A 87 2.37 -1.09 -8.61
N VAL A 88 2.24 -0.39 -9.74
CA VAL A 88 1.26 -0.71 -10.79
C VAL A 88 1.53 -2.08 -11.41
N GLU A 89 2.80 -2.41 -11.72
CA GLU A 89 3.20 -3.71 -12.26
C GLU A 89 2.89 -4.86 -11.30
N ARG A 90 3.14 -4.67 -10.00
CA ARG A 90 2.81 -5.65 -8.96
C ARG A 90 1.31 -5.86 -8.83
N LEU A 91 0.52 -4.78 -8.77
CA LEU A 91 -0.95 -4.86 -8.73
C LEU A 91 -1.51 -5.54 -9.98
N GLY A 92 -1.00 -5.20 -11.17
CA GLY A 92 -1.41 -5.86 -12.42
C GLY A 92 -1.12 -7.37 -12.41
N SER A 93 0.07 -7.77 -11.93
CA SER A 93 0.43 -9.18 -11.80
C SER A 93 -0.50 -9.94 -10.84
N MET A 94 -0.84 -9.33 -9.70
CA MET A 94 -1.78 -9.88 -8.73
C MET A 94 -3.19 -10.06 -9.33
N LEU A 95 -3.67 -9.09 -10.11
CA LEU A 95 -4.97 -9.18 -10.78
C LEU A 95 -5.03 -10.34 -11.78
N ILE A 96 -3.96 -10.52 -12.58
CA ILE A 96 -3.86 -11.64 -13.53
C ILE A 96 -3.85 -12.98 -12.78
N GLN A 97 -3.12 -13.09 -11.68
CA GLN A 97 -3.10 -14.29 -10.85
C GLN A 97 -4.48 -14.61 -10.26
N ALA A 98 -5.14 -13.61 -9.67
CA ALA A 98 -6.48 -13.76 -9.12
C ALA A 98 -7.51 -14.18 -10.20
N ALA A 99 -7.39 -13.67 -11.42
CA ALA A 99 -8.24 -14.09 -12.54
C ALA A 99 -8.01 -15.55 -12.96
N LYS A 100 -6.77 -16.02 -12.97
CA LYS A 100 -6.42 -17.43 -13.25
C LYS A 100 -6.96 -18.39 -12.19
N GLU A 101 -6.84 -18.03 -10.91
CA GLU A 101 -7.37 -18.83 -9.80
C GLU A 101 -8.89 -19.01 -9.89
N ARG A 102 -9.62 -17.97 -10.29
CA ARG A 102 -11.08 -18.04 -10.52
C ARG A 102 -11.46 -18.96 -11.67
N GLN A 103 -10.64 -19.07 -12.72
CA GLN A 103 -10.88 -19.96 -13.86
C GLN A 103 -10.50 -21.42 -13.55
N GLY A 104 -9.44 -21.63 -12.76
CA GLY A 104 -9.00 -22.97 -12.32
C GLY A 104 -9.96 -23.64 -11.32
N GLY A 105 -10.68 -22.84 -10.51
CA GLY A 105 -11.68 -23.35 -9.56
C GLY A 105 -12.95 -23.94 -10.19
N ALA A 106 -13.21 -23.67 -11.48
CA ALA A 106 -14.40 -24.16 -12.18
C ALA A 106 -14.28 -25.62 -12.70
N HIS A 107 -13.11 -26.27 -12.57
CA HIS A 107 -12.86 -27.61 -13.12
C HIS A 107 -12.73 -28.72 -12.07
N MET A 108 -12.92 -28.42 -10.78
CA MET A 108 -12.74 -29.39 -9.69
C MET A 108 -14.00 -29.50 -8.80
N GLY A 109 -15.16 -29.59 -9.45
CA GLY A 109 -16.47 -29.68 -8.81
C GLY A 109 -17.43 -30.72 -9.41
N THR A 110 -16.91 -31.71 -10.15
CA THR A 110 -17.71 -32.84 -10.64
C THR A 110 -16.95 -34.15 -10.45
N VAL A 111 -17.08 -34.73 -9.26
CA VAL A 111 -16.92 -36.17 -9.01
C VAL A 111 -17.83 -36.57 -7.87
#